data_AF-A0A848FVP2-F1
#
_entry.id   AF-A0A848FVP2-F1
#
_cell.length_a   1.000
_cell.length_b   1.000
_cell.length_c   1.000
_cell.angle_alpha   90.00
_cell.angle_beta   90.00
_cell.angle_gamma   90.00
#
_symmetry.space_group_name_H-M   'P 1'
#
loop_
_entity.id
_entity.type
_entity.pdbx_description
1 polymer ?
#
loop_
_entity_poly.entity_id
_entity_poly.type
_entity_poly.pdbx_seq_one_letter_code
_entity_poly.pdbx_strand_id
1 'polypeptide(L)' 'MSVIILLIIASVSIAGIFLAAFCWSIKDKQYDDEYSPPLRILFDDKPASATDSDNQ' A
#
# COMPACT_ATOMS: atom_id res chain seq x y z
N MET A 1 35.45 -0.16 28.71
CA MET A 1 35.52 0.67 27.47
C MET A 1 35.21 -0.12 26.20
N SER A 2 35.75 -1.34 26.02
CA SER A 2 35.46 -2.19 24.85
C SER A 2 33.96 -2.57 24.70
N VAL A 3 33.29 -2.88 25.81
CA VAL A 3 31.85 -3.26 25.79
C VAL A 3 30.95 -2.14 25.28
N ILE A 4 31.29 -0.88 25.57
CA ILE A 4 30.49 0.28 25.12
C ILE A 4 30.53 0.38 23.58
N ILE A 5 31.69 0.15 22.98
CA ILE A 5 31.87 0.17 21.51
C ILE A 5 31.05 -0.96 20.87
N LEU A 6 31.07 -2.16 21.46
CA LEU A 6 30.25 -3.29 21.01
C LEU A 6 28.75 -2.94 21.04
N LEU A 7 28.27 -2.34 22.13
CA LEU A 7 26.86 -1.96 22.29
C LEU A 7 26.43 -0.88 21.30
N ILE A 8 27.30 0.09 21.00
CA ILE A 8 27.03 1.12 20.00
C ILE A 8 26.87 0.49 18.62
N ILE A 9 27.78 -0.40 18.22
CA ILE A 9 27.69 -1.09 16.93
C ILE A 9 26.41 -1.93 16.87
N ALA A 10 26.13 -2.71 17.92
CA ALA A 10 24.91 -3.51 17.98
C ALA A 10 23.64 -2.65 17.86
N SER A 11 23.58 -1.52 18.57
CA SER A 11 22.46 -0.58 18.50
C SER A 11 22.27 0.00 17.10
N VAL A 12 23.36 0.44 16.46
CA VAL A 12 23.31 1.02 15.10
C VAL A 12 22.93 -0.05 14.08
N SER A 13 23.43 -1.28 14.22
CA SER A 13 23.06 -2.40 13.35
C SER A 13 21.57 -2.71 13.43
N ILE A 14 21.01 -2.80 14.65
CA ILE A 14 19.57 -3.04 14.84
C ILE A 14 18.76 -1.91 14.23
N ALA A 15 19.11 -0.64 14.50
CA ALA A 15 18.42 0.51 13.92
C ALA A 15 18.48 0.51 12.38
N GLY A 16 19.64 0.18 11.79
CA GLY A 16 19.81 0.09 10.34
C GLY A 16 18.98 -1.03 9.70
N ILE A 17 18.90 -2.20 10.35
CA ILE A 17 18.06 -3.32 9.87
C ILE A 17 16.58 -2.91 9.88
N PHE A 18 16.10 -2.31 10.97
CA PHE A 18 14.72 -1.83 11.06
C PHE A 18 14.40 -0.77 10.01
N LEU A 19 15.32 0.17 9.79
CA LEU A 19 15.16 1.20 8.77
C LEU A 19 15.11 0.59 7.36
N ALA A 20 15.98 -0.37 7.05
CA ALA A 20 15.98 -1.06 5.76
C ALA A 20 14.68 -1.86 5.53
N ALA A 21 14.21 -2.58 6.56
CA ALA A 21 12.94 -3.29 6.52
C ALA A 21 11.75 -2.34 6.33
N PHE A 22 11.76 -1.19 7.00
CA PHE A 22 10.75 -0.14 6.81
C PHE A 22 10.75 0.40 5.38
N CYS A 23 11.92 0.72 4.83
CA CYS A 23 12.06 1.17 3.45
C CYS A 23 11.63 0.12 2.42
N TRP A 24 11.77 -1.18 2.74
CA TRP A 24 11.23 -2.25 1.90
C TRP A 24 9.71 -2.33 1.99
N SER A 25 9.16 -2.23 3.21
CA SER A 25 7.72 -2.26 3.47
C SER A 25 6.95 -1.15 2.73
N ILE A 26 7.47 0.08 2.72
CA ILE A 26 6.83 1.20 1.99
C ILE A 26 6.85 1.03 0.46
N LYS A 27 7.79 0.24 -0.07
CA LYS A 27 7.88 -0.05 -1.50
C LYS A 27 6.95 -1.19 -1.91
N ASP A 28 6.54 -2.02 -0.95
CA ASP A 28 5.63 -3.10 -1.24
C ASP A 28 4.27 -2.48 -1.57
N LYS A 29 3.72 -2.87 -2.73
CA LYS A 29 2.51 -2.31 -3.35
C LYS A 29 1.24 -2.71 -2.57
N GLN A 30 1.21 -2.46 -1.26
CA GLN A 30 0.00 -2.66 -0.44
C GLN A 30 -1.15 -1.73 -0.86
N TYR A 31 -0.88 -0.77 -1.75
CA TYR A 31 -1.83 0.14 -2.39
C TYR A 31 -2.52 -0.45 -3.63
N ASP A 32 -2.24 -1.70 -4.03
CA ASP A 32 -2.93 -2.32 -5.18
C ASP A 32 -4.39 -2.71 -4.86
N ASP A 33 -4.76 -2.71 -3.57
CA ASP A 33 -6.14 -2.95 -3.10
C ASP A 33 -6.93 -1.64 -2.89
N GLU A 34 -6.50 -0.55 -3.52
CA GLU A 34 -7.14 0.78 -3.42
C GLU A 34 -8.43 0.86 -4.29
N TYR A 35 -8.64 -0.11 -5.20
CA TYR A 35 -9.93 -0.33 -5.87
C TYR A 35 -10.86 -1.18 -5.00
N SER A 36 -11.31 -0.57 -3.92
CA SER A 36 -12.18 -1.23 -2.96
C SER A 36 -13.60 -1.48 -3.55
N PRO A 37 -14.24 -2.64 -3.29
CA PRO A 37 -15.59 -2.96 -3.76
C PRO A 37 -16.66 -1.86 -3.56
N PRO A 38 -16.61 -1.03 -2.48
CA PRO A 38 -17.56 0.07 -2.29
C PRO A 38 -17.49 1.16 -3.38
N LEU A 39 -16.32 1.38 -4.00
CA LEU A 39 -16.19 2.36 -5.07
C LEU A 39 -16.91 1.88 -6.34
N ARG A 40 -16.85 0.57 -6.62
CA ARG A 40 -17.53 -0.02 -7.77
C ARG A 40 -19.04 0.18 -7.67
N ILE A 41 -19.64 -0.10 -6.52
CA ILE A 41 -21.10 -0.07 -6.35
C ILE A 41 -21.71 1.34 -6.54
N LEU A 42 -20.96 2.39 -6.21
CA LEU A 42 -21.42 3.78 -6.37
C LEU A 42 -21.45 4.24 -7.85
N PHE A 43 -20.65 3.61 -8.70
CA PHE A 43 -20.57 3.92 -10.13
C PHE A 43 -21.26 2.87 -11.03
N ASP A 44 -21.53 1.67 -10.51
CA ASP A 44 -22.25 0.59 -11.21
C ASP A 44 -23.78 0.84 -11.24
N ASP A 45 -24.29 1.67 -10.33
CA ASP A 45 -25.72 2.04 -10.25
C ASP A 45 -26.17 3.06 -11.31
N LYS A 46 -25.34 3.40 -12.32
CA LYS A 46 -25.81 4.23 -13.43
C LYS A 46 -26.75 3.38 -14.31
N PRO A 47 -28.06 3.67 -14.38
CA PRO A 47 -28.95 2.94 -15.27
C PRO A 47 -28.52 3.20 -16.71
N ALA A 48 -28.16 2.14 -17.43
CA ALA A 48 -28.14 2.13 -18.89
C ALA A 48 -29.58 2.20 -19.40
N SER A 49 -30.23 3.36 -19.23
CA SER A 49 -31.57 3.61 -19.75
C SER A 49 -31.73 5.10 -20.04
N ALA A 50 -31.11 5.52 -21.13
CA ALA A 50 -31.66 6.60 -21.94
C ALA A 50 -31.05 6.46 -23.35
N THR A 51 -31.88 5.99 -24.28
CA THR A 51 -31.72 6.11 -25.74
C THR A 51 -30.93 4.99 -26.42
N ASP A 52 -31.64 3.90 -26.73
CA ASP A 52 -31.72 3.42 -28.11
C ASP A 52 -33.16 2.93 -28.33
N SER A 53 -34.02 3.88 -28.71
CA SER A 53 -35.26 3.63 -29.40
C SER A 53 -35.01 4.01 -30.86
N ASP A 54 -34.50 3.08 -31.67
CA ASP A 54 -34.96 2.93 -33.06
C ASP A 54 -34.42 1.64 -33.70
N ASN A 55 -35.31 0.96 -34.44
CA ASN A 55 -35.11 -0.22 -35.29
C ASN A 55 -35.05 -1.62 -34.63
N GLN A 56 -36.20 -2.15 -34.21
CA GLN A 56 -37.05 -3.01 -35.07
C GLN A 56 -38.35 -3.42 -34.37
#